data_AF-A0A955AA48-F1
#
_entry.id   AF-A0A955AA48-F1
#
_cell.length_a   1.000
_cell.length_b   1.000
_cell.length_c   1.000
_cell.angle_alpha   90.00
_cell.angle_beta   90.00
_cell.angle_gamma   90.00
#
_symmetry.space_group_name_H-M   'P 1'
#
loop_
_entity.id
_entity.type
_entity.pdbx_description
1 polymer ?
#
loop_
_entity_poly.entity_id
_entity_poly.type
_entity_poly.pdbx_seq_one_letter_code
_entity_poly.pdbx_strand_id
1 'polypeptide(L)'
;MGDDFDHDSWSMLDGLWSAFGRLPLCSIDTFKVLATRPEVVVAMLFRSELPAAQLGGHVRELKRQLGMTLELVGITVWRRAIEKFSHAWTKRLGDDLAKLSVPILLKDRLKAVVDELPALQLNMEWLQFECLNEYPPAVLQLQKDIAANRGVHITRLWQGEDSLLQRLLLRVHADDVAWPEARFFKDKAIRAFGDAVLRIPSLNKQLKLLESFFWLENGDFKLSVANVPVLCALWCALDLPLDWWRDAGSRLAMQRLRAFDPQWFEEAYRHAFAASIGLGLIEPATARLSRAAPLIEGGPRVHRVPAGTVQRIKEKTN
;
A
#
# COMPACT_ATOMS: atom_id res chain seq x y z
N MET A 1 -11.31 -0.43 20.20
CA MET A 1 -10.94 -1.71 19.56
C MET A 1 -9.80 -1.58 18.57
N GLY A 2 -9.98 -1.00 17.36
CA GLY A 2 -8.90 -0.94 16.34
C GLY A 2 -7.59 -0.30 16.85
N ASP A 3 -7.69 0.61 17.82
CA ASP A 3 -6.55 1.26 18.41
C ASP A 3 -5.94 0.58 19.64
N ASP A 4 -6.62 -0.41 20.21
CA ASP A 4 -6.27 -1.07 21.46
C ASP A 4 -6.15 -2.58 21.21
N PHE A 5 -4.91 -3.08 21.19
CA PHE A 5 -4.62 -4.49 20.93
C PHE A 5 -4.96 -5.38 22.14
N ASP A 6 -5.23 -4.82 23.32
CA ASP A 6 -5.58 -5.59 24.51
C ASP A 6 -7.11 -5.68 24.74
N HIS A 7 -7.92 -5.06 23.86
CA HIS A 7 -9.38 -4.99 24.01
C HIS A 7 -10.08 -6.37 23.90
N ASP A 8 -10.99 -6.68 24.82
CA ASP A 8 -11.65 -7.99 24.93
C ASP A 8 -12.41 -8.44 23.67
N SER A 9 -13.00 -7.49 22.93
CA SER A 9 -13.76 -7.75 21.69
C SER A 9 -12.97 -8.49 20.61
N TRP A 10 -11.63 -8.48 20.66
CA TRP A 10 -10.83 -9.21 19.68
C TRP A 10 -10.95 -10.73 19.85
N SER A 11 -11.07 -11.22 21.08
CA SER A 11 -11.30 -12.64 21.37
C SER A 11 -12.61 -13.13 20.75
N MET A 12 -13.64 -12.27 20.75
CA MET A 12 -14.92 -12.53 20.10
C MET A 12 -14.77 -12.60 18.57
N LEU A 13 -14.00 -11.72 17.93
CA LEU A 13 -13.77 -11.78 16.48
C LEU A 13 -12.95 -13.01 16.08
N ASP A 14 -11.88 -13.33 16.82
CA ASP A 14 -11.06 -14.51 16.58
C ASP A 14 -11.89 -15.80 16.77
N GLY A 15 -12.74 -15.85 17.80
CA GLY A 15 -13.65 -16.96 18.07
C GLY A 15 -14.74 -17.12 17.00
N LEU A 16 -15.40 -16.02 16.59
CA LEU A 16 -16.38 -16.03 15.50
C LEU A 16 -15.76 -16.55 14.22
N TRP A 17 -14.54 -16.12 13.89
CA TRP A 17 -13.91 -16.62 12.67
C TRP A 17 -13.53 -18.10 12.79
N SER A 18 -12.85 -18.48 13.87
CA SER A 18 -12.39 -19.86 14.09
C SER A 18 -13.53 -20.87 14.06
N ALA A 19 -14.70 -20.48 14.55
CA ALA A 19 -15.88 -21.34 14.58
C ALA A 19 -16.51 -21.60 13.21
N PHE A 20 -16.51 -20.61 12.30
CA PHE A 20 -17.25 -20.70 11.04
C PHE A 20 -16.37 -20.84 9.80
N GLY A 21 -15.09 -20.41 9.86
CA GLY A 21 -14.13 -20.44 8.75
C GLY A 21 -14.56 -19.66 7.49
N ARG A 22 -15.70 -18.98 7.56
CA ARG A 22 -16.38 -18.20 6.52
C ARG A 22 -17.24 -17.14 7.22
N LEU A 23 -17.71 -16.14 6.47
CA LEU A 23 -18.66 -15.13 6.93
C LEU A 23 -20.04 -15.79 7.14
N PRO A 24 -20.46 -16.12 8.38
CA PRO A 24 -21.71 -16.82 8.61
C PRO A 24 -22.86 -15.79 8.61
N LEU A 25 -24.02 -16.20 8.11
CA LEU A 25 -25.19 -15.30 7.99
C LEU A 25 -25.62 -14.74 9.35
N CYS A 26 -25.44 -15.50 10.44
CA CYS A 26 -25.80 -15.09 11.80
C CYS A 26 -24.91 -13.97 12.38
N SER A 27 -23.73 -13.71 11.82
CA SER A 27 -22.85 -12.60 12.24
C SER A 27 -22.40 -11.70 11.10
N ILE A 28 -23.10 -11.75 9.95
CA ILE A 28 -22.76 -10.98 8.75
C ILE A 28 -22.74 -9.47 9.02
N ASP A 29 -23.56 -8.97 9.93
CA ASP A 29 -23.62 -7.54 10.23
C ASP A 29 -22.33 -7.03 10.88
N THR A 30 -21.69 -7.82 11.74
CA THR A 30 -20.36 -7.53 12.28
C THR A 30 -19.34 -7.38 11.16
N PHE A 31 -19.38 -8.28 10.18
CA PHE A 31 -18.44 -8.25 9.06
C PHE A 31 -18.76 -7.14 8.04
N LYS A 32 -20.03 -6.79 7.84
CA LYS A 32 -20.42 -5.60 7.06
C LYS A 32 -19.82 -4.33 7.66
N VAL A 33 -19.87 -4.20 9.00
CA VAL A 33 -19.23 -3.08 9.69
C VAL A 33 -17.71 -3.09 9.47
N LEU A 34 -17.05 -4.24 9.59
CA LEU A 34 -15.61 -4.36 9.30
C LEU A 34 -15.26 -3.99 7.85
N ALA A 35 -16.08 -4.38 6.87
CA ALA A 35 -15.86 -4.02 5.47
C ALA A 35 -15.96 -2.51 5.19
N THR A 36 -16.70 -1.76 6.03
CA THR A 36 -16.72 -0.28 5.99
C THR A 36 -15.55 0.38 6.73
N ARG A 37 -14.75 -0.40 7.45
CA ARG A 37 -13.63 0.07 8.27
C ARG A 37 -12.37 -0.75 8.02
N PRO A 38 -11.80 -0.66 6.81
CA PRO A 38 -10.63 -1.45 6.44
C PRO A 38 -9.42 -1.18 7.36
N GLU A 39 -9.35 -0.01 8.02
CA GLU A 39 -8.36 0.28 9.06
C GLU A 39 -8.40 -0.68 10.25
N VAL A 40 -9.61 -1.15 10.63
CA VAL A 40 -9.79 -2.12 11.71
C VAL A 40 -9.35 -3.51 11.25
N VAL A 41 -9.56 -3.83 9.97
CA VAL A 41 -9.10 -5.09 9.39
C VAL A 41 -7.57 -5.14 9.36
N VAL A 42 -6.90 -4.03 9.04
CA VAL A 42 -5.44 -3.96 9.16
C VAL A 42 -4.98 -4.25 10.59
N ALA A 43 -5.58 -3.61 11.60
CA ALA A 43 -5.26 -3.91 13.00
C ALA A 43 -5.49 -5.40 13.34
N MET A 44 -6.59 -5.98 12.85
CA MET A 44 -6.90 -7.41 13.03
C MET A 44 -5.82 -8.31 12.43
N LEU A 45 -5.33 -8.01 11.23
CA LEU A 45 -4.33 -8.82 10.53
C LEU A 45 -3.02 -8.95 11.29
N PHE A 46 -2.63 -7.91 12.02
CA PHE A 46 -1.44 -7.97 12.85
C PHE A 46 -1.73 -8.53 14.24
N ARG A 47 -2.83 -8.09 14.88
CA ARG A 47 -3.16 -8.48 16.26
C ARG A 47 -3.52 -9.96 16.40
N SER A 48 -4.23 -10.53 15.43
CA SER A 48 -4.88 -11.84 15.60
C SER A 48 -3.85 -12.92 15.91
N GLU A 49 -4.23 -13.85 16.78
CA GLU A 49 -3.39 -15.00 17.16
C GLU A 49 -3.49 -16.14 16.15
N LEU A 50 -4.36 -16.01 15.15
CA LEU A 50 -4.57 -17.03 14.14
C LEU A 50 -3.33 -17.21 13.24
N PRO A 51 -3.10 -18.42 12.70
CA PRO A 51 -2.02 -18.64 11.73
C PRO A 51 -2.16 -17.73 10.50
N ALA A 52 -1.02 -17.32 9.92
CA ALA A 52 -1.01 -16.35 8.81
C ALA A 52 -1.85 -16.80 7.60
N ALA A 53 -1.84 -18.11 7.29
CA ALA A 53 -2.66 -18.69 6.24
C ALA A 53 -4.17 -18.52 6.47
N GLN A 54 -4.62 -18.60 7.74
CA GLN A 54 -6.03 -18.39 8.06
C GLN A 54 -6.40 -16.92 7.85
N LEU A 55 -5.56 -15.99 8.33
CA LEU A 55 -5.78 -14.56 8.13
C LEU A 55 -5.88 -14.16 6.66
N GLY A 56 -5.07 -14.76 5.78
CA GLY A 56 -5.20 -14.60 4.33
C GLY A 56 -6.62 -14.97 3.84
N GLY A 57 -7.12 -16.12 4.29
CA GLY A 57 -8.51 -16.52 4.04
C GLY A 57 -9.56 -15.49 4.49
N HIS A 58 -9.33 -14.77 5.60
CA HIS A 58 -10.26 -13.72 6.05
C HIS A 58 -10.27 -12.55 5.08
N VAL A 59 -9.10 -12.07 4.69
CA VAL A 59 -8.95 -10.95 3.75
C VAL A 59 -9.65 -11.30 2.44
N ARG A 60 -9.45 -12.53 1.96
CA ARG A 60 -10.07 -13.04 0.74
C ARG A 60 -11.60 -12.96 0.80
N GLU A 61 -12.21 -13.45 1.88
CA GLU A 61 -13.67 -13.45 2.00
C GLU A 61 -14.24 -12.05 2.20
N LEU A 62 -13.61 -11.20 3.00
CA LEU A 62 -14.02 -9.79 3.15
C LEU A 62 -13.91 -9.01 1.83
N LYS A 63 -12.87 -9.26 1.05
CA LYS A 63 -12.68 -8.70 -0.29
C LYS A 63 -13.78 -9.19 -1.24
N ARG A 64 -13.98 -10.52 -1.32
CA ARG A 64 -14.89 -11.15 -2.29
C ARG A 64 -16.36 -10.86 -1.99
N GLN A 65 -16.77 -10.98 -0.73
CA GLN A 65 -18.19 -10.91 -0.37
C GLN A 65 -18.65 -9.49 -0.03
N LEU A 66 -17.77 -8.64 0.51
CA LEU A 66 -18.15 -7.34 1.06
C LEU A 66 -17.48 -6.14 0.37
N GLY A 67 -16.69 -6.39 -0.68
CA GLY A 67 -16.04 -5.34 -1.47
C GLY A 67 -14.95 -4.59 -0.69
N MET A 68 -14.37 -5.22 0.33
CA MET A 68 -13.30 -4.61 1.12
C MET A 68 -12.11 -4.24 0.20
N THR A 69 -11.52 -3.09 0.46
CA THR A 69 -10.42 -2.52 -0.33
C THR A 69 -9.32 -2.03 0.58
N LEU A 70 -8.36 -2.92 0.86
CA LEU A 70 -7.19 -2.58 1.67
C LEU A 70 -6.18 -1.71 0.91
N GLU A 71 -6.27 -1.68 -0.41
CA GLU A 71 -5.48 -0.83 -1.32
C GLU A 71 -5.74 0.67 -1.11
N LEU A 72 -6.83 1.04 -0.42
CA LEU A 72 -7.11 2.42 -0.03
C LEU A 72 -6.54 2.78 1.35
N VAL A 73 -6.16 1.78 2.16
CA VAL A 73 -5.73 2.03 3.54
C VAL A 73 -4.38 2.72 3.55
N GLY A 74 -4.34 3.90 4.17
CA GLY A 74 -3.17 4.75 4.29
C GLY A 74 -1.93 4.02 4.84
N ILE A 75 -0.76 4.33 4.28
CA ILE A 75 0.51 3.71 4.69
C ILE A 75 0.81 3.93 6.18
N THR A 76 0.37 5.05 6.79
CA THR A 76 0.53 5.28 8.23
C THR A 76 -0.34 4.37 9.09
N VAL A 77 -1.46 3.87 8.58
CA VAL A 77 -2.30 2.91 9.31
C VAL A 77 -1.57 1.58 9.42
N TRP A 78 -0.93 1.14 8.33
CA TRP A 78 -0.09 -0.04 8.32
C TRP A 78 1.11 0.09 9.27
N ARG A 79 1.84 1.21 9.21
CA ARG A 79 2.96 1.49 10.13
C ARG A 79 2.52 1.42 11.59
N ARG A 80 1.41 2.09 11.95
CA ARG A 80 0.86 2.06 13.31
C ARG A 80 0.46 0.65 13.76
N ALA A 81 -0.11 -0.16 12.87
CA ALA A 81 -0.47 -1.53 13.20
C ALA A 81 0.77 -2.39 13.46
N ILE A 82 1.84 -2.22 12.68
CA ILE A 82 3.13 -2.91 12.87
C ILE A 82 3.82 -2.47 14.17
N GLU A 83 3.78 -1.18 14.50
CA GLU A 83 4.31 -0.64 15.76
C GLU A 83 3.57 -1.26 16.96
N LYS A 84 2.24 -1.26 16.93
CA LYS A 84 1.40 -1.86 17.99
C LYS A 84 1.63 -3.36 18.12
N PHE A 85 1.76 -4.05 16.99
CA PHE A 85 2.13 -5.47 16.95
C PHE A 85 3.47 -5.71 17.64
N SER A 86 4.51 -5.01 17.21
CA SER A 86 5.85 -5.16 17.76
C SER A 86 5.86 -4.89 19.27
N HIS A 87 5.15 -3.85 19.72
CA HIS A 87 5.05 -3.52 21.14
C HIS A 87 4.31 -4.61 21.95
N ALA A 88 3.14 -5.06 21.47
CA ALA A 88 2.35 -6.07 22.15
C ALA A 88 3.09 -7.41 22.26
N TRP A 89 3.75 -7.84 21.18
CA TRP A 89 4.50 -9.10 21.17
C TRP A 89 5.79 -9.03 21.99
N THR A 90 6.47 -7.88 21.99
CA THR A 90 7.65 -7.68 22.86
C THR A 90 7.27 -7.75 24.34
N LYS A 91 6.16 -7.11 24.72
CA LYS A 91 5.63 -7.17 26.09
C LYS A 91 5.26 -8.60 26.51
N ARG A 92 4.76 -9.43 25.59
CA ARG A 92 4.35 -10.82 25.88
C ARG A 92 5.51 -11.81 25.94
N LEU A 93 6.49 -11.69 25.05
CA LEU A 93 7.59 -12.65 24.91
C LEU A 93 8.81 -12.30 25.76
N GLY A 94 8.95 -11.03 26.16
CA GLY A 94 10.19 -10.48 26.73
C GLY A 94 11.21 -10.12 25.65
N ASP A 95 12.10 -9.18 25.97
CA ASP A 95 12.95 -8.50 24.98
C ASP A 95 13.85 -9.44 24.15
N ASP A 96 14.46 -10.45 24.78
CA ASP A 96 15.43 -11.31 24.10
C ASP A 96 14.78 -12.27 23.10
N LEU A 97 13.64 -12.85 23.48
CA LEU A 97 12.88 -13.70 22.57
C LEU A 97 12.19 -12.86 21.48
N ALA A 98 11.70 -11.67 21.83
CA ALA A 98 11.05 -10.78 20.89
C ALA A 98 11.97 -10.34 19.74
N LYS A 99 13.26 -10.05 20.01
CA LYS A 99 14.26 -9.70 18.99
C LYS A 99 14.38 -10.76 17.89
N LEU A 100 14.19 -12.03 18.22
CA LEU A 100 14.27 -13.14 17.27
C LEU A 100 12.92 -13.44 16.62
N SER A 101 11.84 -13.47 17.41
CA SER A 101 10.53 -13.94 16.95
C SER A 101 9.70 -12.87 16.25
N VAL A 102 9.72 -11.61 16.71
CA VAL A 102 8.88 -10.54 16.13
C VAL A 102 9.18 -10.31 14.64
N PRO A 103 10.45 -10.24 14.18
CA PRO A 103 10.75 -10.11 12.76
C PRO A 103 10.20 -11.26 11.91
N ILE A 104 10.28 -12.50 12.40
CA ILE A 104 9.78 -13.69 11.68
C ILE A 104 8.26 -13.62 11.55
N LEU A 105 7.56 -13.41 12.68
CA LEU A 105 6.11 -13.29 12.69
C LEU A 105 5.63 -12.13 11.83
N LEU A 106 6.31 -10.98 11.88
CA LEU A 106 5.99 -9.83 11.05
C LEU A 106 6.10 -10.16 9.56
N LYS A 107 7.18 -10.82 9.13
CA LYS A 107 7.33 -11.24 7.72
C LYS A 107 6.23 -12.18 7.30
N ASP A 108 5.86 -13.15 8.12
CA ASP A 108 4.79 -14.09 7.81
C ASP A 108 3.44 -13.37 7.64
N ARG A 109 3.16 -12.37 8.49
CA ARG A 109 1.95 -11.52 8.36
C ARG A 109 1.98 -10.69 7.08
N LEU A 110 3.09 -10.01 6.79
CA LEU A 110 3.23 -9.21 5.58
C LEU A 110 3.08 -10.08 4.33
N LYS A 111 3.71 -11.26 4.32
CA LYS A 111 3.59 -12.23 3.21
C LYS A 111 2.15 -12.70 3.01
N ALA A 112 1.42 -13.02 4.08
CA ALA A 112 0.02 -13.43 3.97
C ALA A 112 -0.88 -12.34 3.37
N VAL A 113 -0.57 -11.05 3.61
CA VAL A 113 -1.26 -9.95 2.94
C VAL A 113 -0.95 -9.93 1.44
N VAL A 114 0.32 -10.07 1.06
CA VAL A 114 0.74 -10.08 -0.35
C VAL A 114 0.14 -11.25 -1.13
N ASP A 115 0.10 -12.44 -0.52
CA ASP A 115 -0.43 -13.66 -1.15
C ASP A 115 -1.93 -13.50 -1.52
N GLU A 116 -2.69 -12.66 -0.79
CA GLU A 116 -4.12 -12.39 -1.07
C GLU A 116 -4.37 -11.10 -1.84
N LEU A 117 -3.45 -10.14 -1.72
CA LEU A 117 -3.50 -8.81 -2.33
C LEU A 117 -2.17 -8.49 -3.01
N PRO A 118 -1.90 -9.07 -4.20
CA PRO A 118 -0.64 -8.85 -4.90
C PRO A 118 -0.36 -7.38 -5.23
N ALA A 119 -1.41 -6.57 -5.42
CA ALA A 119 -1.30 -5.11 -5.56
C ALA A 119 -0.49 -4.47 -4.41
N LEU A 120 -0.63 -4.97 -3.18
CA LEU A 120 0.06 -4.45 -2.01
C LEU A 120 1.50 -4.93 -1.85
N GLN A 121 2.04 -5.72 -2.78
CA GLN A 121 3.40 -6.27 -2.68
C GLN A 121 4.43 -5.19 -2.35
N LEU A 122 4.46 -4.10 -3.13
CA LEU A 122 5.44 -3.03 -2.91
C LEU A 122 5.21 -2.31 -1.57
N ASN A 123 3.97 -2.15 -1.13
CA ASN A 123 3.64 -1.56 0.17
C ASN A 123 4.21 -2.42 1.31
N MET A 124 3.98 -3.73 1.26
CA MET A 124 4.43 -4.66 2.30
C MET A 124 5.96 -4.80 2.29
N GLU A 125 6.59 -4.88 1.11
CA GLU A 125 8.05 -4.91 0.99
C GLU A 125 8.69 -3.58 1.43
N TRP A 126 8.05 -2.44 1.18
CA TRP A 126 8.47 -1.14 1.70
C TRP A 126 8.39 -1.08 3.22
N LEU A 127 7.30 -1.56 3.82
CA LEU A 127 7.16 -1.64 5.29
C LEU A 127 8.18 -2.61 5.90
N GLN A 128 8.47 -3.73 5.23
CA GLN A 128 9.53 -4.65 5.64
C GLN A 128 10.89 -3.95 5.65
N PHE A 129 11.19 -3.16 4.61
CA PHE A 129 12.39 -2.34 4.57
C PHE A 129 12.44 -1.34 5.73
N GLU A 130 11.35 -0.62 6.00
CA GLU A 130 11.30 0.36 7.08
C GLU A 130 11.48 -0.26 8.47
N CYS A 131 10.86 -1.41 8.72
CA CYS A 131 10.80 -2.00 10.06
C CYS A 131 11.97 -2.93 10.35
N LEU A 132 12.46 -3.65 9.34
CA LEU A 132 13.48 -4.69 9.50
C LEU A 132 14.84 -4.31 8.88
N ASN A 133 14.92 -3.17 8.18
CA ASN A 133 16.11 -2.73 7.45
C ASN A 133 16.61 -3.78 6.43
N GLU A 134 15.66 -4.53 5.85
CA GLU A 134 15.92 -5.51 4.79
C GLU A 134 15.60 -4.89 3.43
N TYR A 135 16.23 -5.37 2.37
CA TYR A 135 16.02 -4.84 1.02
C TYR A 135 15.40 -5.91 0.12
N PRO A 136 14.07 -6.12 0.19
CA PRO A 136 13.37 -7.01 -0.71
C PRO A 136 13.57 -6.66 -2.19
N PRO A 137 13.37 -7.62 -3.11
CA PRO A 137 13.62 -7.41 -4.54
C PRO A 137 12.89 -6.21 -5.16
N ALA A 138 11.62 -5.95 -4.82
CA ALA A 138 10.88 -4.83 -5.40
C ALA A 138 11.42 -3.48 -4.89
N VAL A 139 11.87 -3.41 -3.64
CA VAL A 139 12.51 -2.20 -3.07
C VAL A 139 13.86 -1.94 -3.73
N LEU A 140 14.68 -2.98 -3.95
CA LEU A 140 15.96 -2.84 -4.67
C LEU A 140 15.75 -2.36 -6.10
N GLN A 141 14.75 -2.92 -6.80
CA GLN A 141 14.42 -2.51 -8.16
C GLN A 141 13.91 -1.06 -8.18
N LEU A 142 13.03 -0.69 -7.25
CA LEU A 142 12.54 0.67 -7.07
C LEU A 142 13.67 1.68 -6.87
N GLN A 143 14.65 1.36 -6.02
CA GLN A 143 15.80 2.25 -5.77
C GLN A 143 16.62 2.50 -7.04
N LYS A 144 16.87 1.45 -7.84
CA LYS A 144 17.56 1.58 -9.13
C LYS A 144 16.78 2.46 -10.11
N ASP A 145 15.47 2.23 -10.20
CA ASP A 145 14.57 2.94 -11.09
C ASP A 145 14.49 4.44 -10.74
N ILE A 146 14.29 4.77 -9.47
CA ILE A 146 14.23 6.17 -8.99
C ILE A 146 15.57 6.88 -9.15
N ALA A 147 16.70 6.19 -8.92
CA ALA A 147 18.03 6.76 -9.09
C ALA A 147 18.30 7.19 -10.55
N ALA A 148 17.76 6.46 -11.52
CA ALA A 148 17.84 6.82 -12.93
C ALA A 148 16.84 7.94 -13.29
N ASN A 149 15.57 7.80 -12.90
CA ASN A 149 14.53 8.79 -13.15
C ASN A 149 13.40 8.68 -12.11
N ARG A 150 13.22 9.72 -11.30
CA ARG A 150 12.21 9.78 -10.23
C ARG A 150 10.77 9.61 -10.72
N GLY A 151 10.48 9.99 -11.96
CA GLY A 151 9.16 9.86 -12.59
C GLY A 151 8.99 8.63 -13.48
N VAL A 152 9.97 7.71 -13.51
CA VAL A 152 10.00 6.60 -14.48
C VAL A 152 8.75 5.71 -14.42
N HIS A 153 8.17 5.53 -13.24
CA HIS A 153 6.97 4.68 -13.10
C HIS A 153 5.72 5.33 -13.71
N ILE A 154 5.58 6.65 -13.70
CA ILE A 154 4.50 7.37 -14.41
C ILE A 154 4.72 7.28 -15.92
N THR A 155 5.96 7.48 -16.38
CA THR A 155 6.32 7.30 -17.79
C THR A 155 6.00 5.88 -18.26
N ARG A 156 6.38 4.84 -17.51
CA ARG A 156 6.08 3.44 -17.84
C ARG A 156 4.58 3.13 -17.86
N LEU A 157 3.79 3.81 -17.02
CA LEU A 157 2.34 3.63 -17.00
C LEU A 157 1.67 4.15 -18.28
N TRP A 158 2.02 5.37 -18.69
CA TRP A 158 1.22 6.13 -19.65
C TRP A 158 1.89 6.42 -20.99
N GLN A 159 3.22 6.49 -21.04
CA GLN A 159 3.92 7.06 -22.19
C GLN A 159 4.52 6.00 -23.11
N GLY A 160 4.30 6.19 -24.40
CA GLY A 160 4.81 5.33 -25.47
C GLY A 160 3.89 4.18 -25.82
N GLU A 161 4.14 3.60 -26.98
CA GLU A 161 3.39 2.46 -27.53
C GLU A 161 3.54 1.20 -26.67
N ASP A 162 4.65 1.08 -25.95
CA ASP A 162 4.93 -0.03 -25.03
C ASP A 162 4.66 0.33 -23.55
N SER A 163 3.89 1.39 -23.30
CA SER A 163 3.38 1.67 -21.96
C SER A 163 2.57 0.51 -21.40
N LEU A 164 2.48 0.42 -20.08
CA LEU A 164 1.68 -0.61 -19.41
C LEU A 164 0.20 -0.47 -19.77
N LEU A 165 -0.31 0.77 -19.86
CA LEU A 165 -1.69 1.03 -20.30
C LEU A 165 -1.97 0.39 -21.66
N GLN A 166 -1.07 0.57 -22.63
CA GLN A 166 -1.25 0.00 -23.97
C GLN A 166 -1.15 -1.53 -23.94
N ARG A 167 -0.09 -2.08 -23.33
CA ARG A 167 0.21 -3.52 -23.39
C ARG A 167 -0.71 -4.39 -22.54
N LEU A 168 -1.07 -3.93 -21.35
CA LEU A 168 -1.85 -4.73 -20.41
C LEU A 168 -3.35 -4.47 -20.53
N LEU A 169 -3.76 -3.24 -20.82
CA LEU A 169 -5.18 -2.87 -20.78
C LEU A 169 -5.75 -2.63 -22.18
N LEU A 170 -5.28 -1.62 -22.91
CA LEU A 170 -5.96 -1.16 -24.13
C LEU A 170 -5.88 -2.16 -25.29
N ARG A 171 -4.73 -2.82 -25.50
CA ARG A 171 -4.58 -3.83 -26.55
C ARG A 171 -5.30 -5.14 -26.21
N VAL A 172 -5.33 -5.51 -24.93
CA VAL A 172 -5.99 -6.74 -24.46
C VAL A 172 -7.51 -6.61 -24.58
N HIS A 173 -8.03 -5.42 -24.27
CA HIS A 173 -9.46 -5.11 -24.28
C HIS A 173 -9.88 -4.26 -25.48
N ALA A 174 -9.18 -4.40 -26.62
CA ALA A 174 -9.42 -3.57 -27.81
C ALA A 174 -10.82 -3.81 -28.41
N ASP A 175 -11.29 -5.06 -28.37
CA ASP A 175 -12.58 -5.49 -28.90
C ASP A 175 -13.72 -5.41 -27.86
N ASP A 176 -13.40 -5.07 -26.60
CA ASP A 176 -14.37 -5.03 -25.52
C ASP A 176 -15.22 -3.76 -25.60
N VAL A 177 -16.51 -3.96 -25.87
CA VAL A 177 -17.49 -2.87 -25.99
C VAL A 177 -18.01 -2.41 -24.62
N ALA A 178 -17.95 -3.27 -23.60
CA ALA A 178 -18.56 -3.02 -22.30
C ALA A 178 -17.51 -2.86 -21.19
N TRP A 179 -17.28 -1.60 -20.79
CA TRP A 179 -16.38 -1.26 -19.68
C TRP A 179 -17.19 -0.88 -18.44
N PRO A 180 -16.85 -1.41 -17.26
CA PRO A 180 -17.60 -1.14 -16.06
C PRO A 180 -17.39 0.30 -15.57
N GLU A 181 -18.44 0.83 -14.95
CA GLU A 181 -18.35 2.07 -14.17
C GLU A 181 -17.75 3.26 -14.95
N ALA A 182 -18.02 3.38 -16.26
CA ALA A 182 -17.38 4.35 -17.17
C ALA A 182 -17.39 5.82 -16.70
N ARG A 183 -18.37 6.20 -15.86
CA ARG A 183 -18.52 7.55 -15.31
C ARG A 183 -17.96 7.71 -13.89
N PHE A 184 -17.64 6.61 -13.21
CA PHE A 184 -17.29 6.62 -11.79
C PHE A 184 -16.09 7.52 -11.48
N PHE A 185 -15.01 7.44 -12.28
CA PHE A 185 -13.83 8.27 -12.05
C PHE A 185 -14.12 9.75 -12.30
N LYS A 186 -14.66 10.09 -13.48
CA LYS A 186 -14.89 11.48 -13.91
C LYS A 186 -15.95 12.21 -13.08
N ASP A 187 -17.06 11.53 -12.79
CA ASP A 187 -18.21 12.18 -12.18
C ASP A 187 -18.14 12.17 -10.65
N LYS A 188 -17.41 11.22 -10.05
CA LYS A 188 -17.38 11.02 -8.60
C LYS A 188 -15.98 10.94 -8.00
N ALA A 189 -15.18 9.93 -8.37
CA ALA A 189 -13.97 9.59 -7.61
C ALA A 189 -12.89 10.68 -7.65
N ILE A 190 -12.66 11.31 -8.80
CA ILE A 190 -11.63 12.37 -8.92
C ILE A 190 -12.02 13.63 -8.15
N ARG A 191 -13.32 13.94 -8.07
CA ARG A 191 -13.83 15.07 -7.27
C ARG A 191 -13.65 14.80 -5.78
N ALA A 192 -14.02 13.60 -5.33
CA ALA A 192 -13.82 13.19 -3.94
C ALA A 192 -12.33 13.21 -3.56
N PHE A 193 -11.44 12.79 -4.47
CA PHE A 193 -9.98 12.89 -4.28
C PHE A 193 -9.54 14.35 -4.17
N GLY A 194 -9.96 15.23 -5.08
CA GLY A 194 -9.66 16.66 -5.04
C GLY A 194 -10.13 17.33 -3.75
N ASP A 195 -11.36 17.05 -3.32
CA ASP A 195 -11.91 17.57 -2.07
C ASP A 195 -11.12 17.09 -0.84
N ALA A 196 -10.69 15.83 -0.83
CA ALA A 196 -9.88 15.26 0.25
C ALA A 196 -8.48 15.92 0.31
N VAL A 197 -7.84 16.13 -0.85
CA VAL A 197 -6.53 16.78 -0.96
C VAL A 197 -6.60 18.25 -0.55
N LEU A 198 -7.62 18.98 -0.98
CA LEU A 198 -7.80 20.41 -0.66
C LEU A 198 -7.98 20.68 0.85
N ARG A 199 -8.50 19.71 1.60
CA ARG A 199 -8.61 19.79 3.07
C ARG A 199 -7.27 19.69 3.78
N ILE A 200 -6.20 19.31 3.08
CA ILE A 200 -4.84 19.15 3.64
C ILE A 200 -3.93 20.22 3.04
N PRO A 201 -3.63 21.32 3.77
CA PRO A 201 -2.92 22.48 3.23
C PRO A 201 -1.55 22.18 2.61
N SER A 202 -0.83 21.17 3.12
CA SER A 202 0.46 20.74 2.59
C SER A 202 0.36 20.12 1.20
N LEU A 203 -0.75 19.45 0.88
CA LEU A 203 -0.96 18.75 -0.39
C LEU A 203 -1.55 19.65 -1.48
N ASN A 204 -2.21 20.75 -1.11
CA ASN A 204 -2.76 21.71 -2.08
C ASN A 204 -1.67 22.24 -3.06
N LYS A 205 -0.46 22.47 -2.55
CA LYS A 205 0.68 22.90 -3.38
C LYS A 205 1.16 21.84 -4.38
N GLN A 206 0.76 20.58 -4.18
CA GLN A 206 1.16 19.43 -5.00
C GLN A 206 0.08 19.03 -6.01
N LEU A 207 -1.05 19.74 -6.13
CA LEU A 207 -2.15 19.37 -7.03
C LEU A 207 -1.70 19.09 -8.47
N LYS A 208 -0.88 19.96 -9.07
CA LYS A 208 -0.35 19.74 -10.42
C LYS A 208 0.51 18.48 -10.55
N LEU A 209 1.23 18.13 -9.47
CA LEU A 209 2.00 16.90 -9.42
C LEU A 209 1.05 15.69 -9.33
N LEU A 210 -0.01 15.78 -8.51
CA LEU A 210 -0.99 14.70 -8.36
C LEU A 210 -1.81 14.48 -9.63
N GLU A 211 -2.13 15.55 -10.38
CA GLU A 211 -2.78 15.47 -11.68
C GLU A 211 -1.95 14.69 -12.71
N SER A 212 -0.61 14.78 -12.64
CA SER A 212 0.27 14.08 -13.59
C SER A 212 0.29 12.56 -13.43
N PHE A 213 -0.26 12.03 -12.33
CA PHE A 213 -0.43 10.60 -12.14
C PHE A 213 -1.52 10.02 -13.02
N PHE A 214 -2.49 10.82 -13.48
CA PHE A 214 -3.66 10.31 -14.17
C PHE A 214 -3.55 10.42 -15.69
N TRP A 215 -4.08 9.41 -16.36
CA TRP A 215 -4.33 9.44 -17.80
C TRP A 215 -5.67 10.16 -18.05
N LEU A 216 -5.61 11.43 -18.46
CA LEU A 216 -6.77 12.33 -18.54
C LEU A 216 -7.26 12.62 -19.97
N GLU A 217 -7.10 11.68 -20.91
CA GLU A 217 -7.53 11.89 -22.29
C GLU A 217 -9.06 12.12 -22.39
N ASN A 218 -9.42 13.30 -22.94
CA ASN A 218 -10.71 13.81 -23.41
C ASN A 218 -12.02 13.05 -23.07
N GLY A 219 -12.17 12.57 -21.85
CA GLY A 219 -13.42 11.94 -21.39
C GLY A 219 -13.69 10.55 -21.96
N ASP A 220 -12.66 9.76 -22.27
CA ASP A 220 -12.83 8.36 -22.68
C ASP A 220 -13.61 7.57 -21.59
N PHE A 221 -14.51 6.67 -22.00
CA PHE A 221 -15.26 5.81 -21.09
C PHE A 221 -14.35 4.82 -20.33
N LYS A 222 -13.12 4.60 -20.82
CA LYS A 222 -12.10 3.75 -20.20
C LYS A 222 -11.42 4.38 -18.96
N LEU A 223 -11.66 5.67 -18.70
CA LEU A 223 -10.98 6.42 -17.64
C LEU A 223 -11.10 5.78 -16.26
N SER A 224 -12.25 5.18 -15.93
CA SER A 224 -12.45 4.55 -14.63
C SER A 224 -11.53 3.35 -14.42
N VAL A 225 -11.46 2.45 -15.40
CA VAL A 225 -10.59 1.26 -15.31
C VAL A 225 -9.12 1.67 -15.34
N ALA A 226 -8.75 2.63 -16.18
CA ALA A 226 -7.38 3.11 -16.27
C ALA A 226 -6.88 3.77 -14.97
N ASN A 227 -7.68 4.68 -14.39
CA ASN A 227 -7.19 5.58 -13.34
C ASN A 227 -7.54 5.17 -11.90
N VAL A 228 -8.54 4.32 -11.67
CA VAL A 228 -8.91 3.94 -10.30
C VAL A 228 -7.81 3.20 -9.53
N PRO A 229 -7.01 2.28 -10.11
CA PRO A 229 -5.89 1.67 -9.40
C PRO A 229 -4.86 2.70 -8.92
N VAL A 230 -4.59 3.71 -9.77
CA VAL A 230 -3.67 4.82 -9.48
C VAL A 230 -4.21 5.70 -8.37
N LEU A 231 -5.52 5.99 -8.44
CA LEU A 231 -6.21 6.74 -7.40
C LEU A 231 -6.17 6.01 -6.06
N CYS A 232 -6.31 4.69 -6.03
CA CYS A 232 -6.15 3.89 -4.81
C CYS A 232 -4.74 4.04 -4.22
N ALA A 233 -3.70 3.91 -5.05
CA ALA A 233 -2.31 4.05 -4.62
C ALA A 233 -2.03 5.45 -4.04
N LEU A 234 -2.56 6.51 -4.67
CA LEU A 234 -2.44 7.88 -4.15
C LEU A 234 -3.22 8.06 -2.84
N TRP A 235 -4.42 7.49 -2.72
CA TRP A 235 -5.20 7.51 -1.48
C TRP A 235 -4.43 6.88 -0.32
N CYS A 236 -3.79 5.73 -0.59
CA CYS A 236 -2.92 5.03 0.35
C CYS A 236 -1.67 5.85 0.70
N ALA A 237 -0.97 6.39 -0.32
CA ALA A 237 0.27 7.13 -0.16
C ALA A 237 0.09 8.42 0.66
N LEU A 238 -1.04 9.10 0.47
CA LEU A 238 -1.35 10.39 1.08
C LEU A 238 -2.15 10.29 2.39
N ASP A 239 -2.44 9.06 2.85
CA ASP A 239 -3.25 8.80 4.05
C ASP A 239 -4.59 9.55 4.07
N LEU A 240 -5.28 9.60 2.92
CA LEU A 240 -6.52 10.36 2.79
C LEU A 240 -7.68 9.69 3.55
N PRO A 241 -8.65 10.46 4.08
CA PRO A 241 -9.81 9.93 4.78
C PRO A 241 -10.63 8.96 3.92
N LEU A 242 -11.16 7.90 4.53
CA LEU A 242 -11.90 6.84 3.84
C LEU A 242 -13.42 7.06 3.80
N ASP A 243 -13.94 8.16 4.34
CA ASP A 243 -15.38 8.37 4.54
C ASP A 243 -16.20 8.18 3.25
N TRP A 244 -15.69 8.70 2.13
CA TRP A 244 -16.32 8.56 0.82
C TRP A 244 -16.36 7.10 0.31
N TRP A 245 -15.37 6.30 0.67
CA TRP A 245 -15.27 4.89 0.29
C TRP A 245 -16.10 3.96 1.18
N ARG A 246 -16.67 4.46 2.28
CA ARG A 246 -17.59 3.68 3.11
C ARG A 246 -18.94 3.45 2.43
N ASP A 247 -19.32 4.34 1.50
CA ASP A 247 -20.53 4.22 0.69
C ASP A 247 -20.61 2.88 -0.05
N ALA A 248 -21.78 2.26 -0.05
CA ALA A 248 -21.98 0.96 -0.67
C ALA A 248 -21.82 1.02 -2.21
N GLY A 249 -22.24 2.12 -2.83
CA GLY A 249 -22.07 2.33 -4.27
C GLY A 249 -20.61 2.45 -4.66
N SER A 250 -19.83 3.22 -3.91
CA SER A 250 -18.37 3.33 -4.11
C SER A 250 -17.66 1.98 -3.96
N ARG A 251 -18.01 1.18 -2.95
CA ARG A 251 -17.43 -0.18 -2.76
C ARG A 251 -17.80 -1.14 -3.88
N LEU A 252 -19.05 -1.12 -4.33
CA LEU A 252 -19.48 -1.96 -5.45
C LEU A 252 -18.77 -1.58 -6.75
N ALA A 253 -18.64 -0.28 -7.04
CA ALA A 253 -17.90 0.19 -8.21
C ALA A 253 -16.43 -0.24 -8.14
N MET A 254 -15.80 -0.10 -6.97
CA MET A 254 -14.43 -0.55 -6.72
C MET A 254 -14.26 -2.05 -6.98
N GLN A 255 -15.20 -2.86 -6.50
CA GLN A 255 -15.19 -4.31 -6.71
C GLN A 255 -15.28 -4.67 -8.19
N ARG A 256 -16.18 -4.01 -8.95
CA ARG A 256 -16.34 -4.24 -10.39
C ARG A 256 -15.12 -3.81 -11.19
N LEU A 257 -14.54 -2.66 -10.86
CA LEU A 257 -13.34 -2.15 -11.52
C LEU A 257 -12.13 -3.05 -11.27
N ARG A 258 -11.95 -3.52 -10.03
CA ARG A 258 -10.89 -4.49 -9.71
C ARG A 258 -11.11 -5.83 -10.41
N ALA A 259 -12.35 -6.29 -10.54
CA ALA A 259 -12.68 -7.58 -11.16
C ALA A 259 -12.58 -7.57 -12.69
N PHE A 260 -12.61 -6.39 -13.33
CA PHE A 260 -12.55 -6.26 -14.79
C PHE A 260 -11.22 -6.75 -15.36
N ASP A 261 -10.12 -6.21 -14.85
CA ASP A 261 -8.76 -6.65 -15.17
C ASP A 261 -7.92 -6.58 -13.88
N PRO A 262 -7.83 -7.70 -13.13
CA PRO A 262 -7.03 -7.76 -11.92
C PRO A 262 -5.54 -7.51 -12.16
N GLN A 263 -5.00 -7.96 -13.31
CA GLN A 263 -3.58 -7.81 -13.62
C GLN A 263 -3.24 -6.33 -13.86
N TRP A 264 -4.05 -5.63 -14.66
CA TRP A 264 -3.92 -4.19 -14.83
C TRP A 264 -4.07 -3.47 -13.49
N PHE A 265 -5.06 -3.84 -12.69
CA PHE A 265 -5.28 -3.22 -11.38
C PHE A 265 -4.04 -3.31 -10.49
N GLU A 266 -3.45 -4.50 -10.39
CA GLU A 266 -2.28 -4.77 -9.56
C GLU A 266 -1.01 -4.06 -10.06
N GLU A 267 -0.75 -4.08 -11.36
CA GLU A 267 0.41 -3.41 -11.97
C GLU A 267 0.30 -1.89 -11.89
N ALA A 268 -0.88 -1.34 -12.24
CA ALA A 268 -1.12 0.09 -12.21
C ALA A 268 -1.02 0.66 -10.79
N TYR A 269 -1.57 -0.05 -9.81
CA TYR A 269 -1.43 0.31 -8.40
C TYR A 269 0.04 0.31 -7.96
N ARG A 270 0.79 -0.77 -8.23
CA ARG A 270 2.20 -0.87 -7.81
C ARG A 270 3.08 0.22 -8.41
N HIS A 271 2.89 0.51 -9.70
CA HIS A 271 3.62 1.59 -10.36
C HIS A 271 3.23 2.98 -9.84
N ALA A 272 1.96 3.21 -9.52
CA ALA A 272 1.53 4.46 -8.90
C ALA A 272 2.07 4.62 -7.47
N PHE A 273 2.13 3.55 -6.68
CA PHE A 273 2.74 3.58 -5.35
C PHE A 273 4.26 3.80 -5.44
N ALA A 274 4.94 3.14 -6.39
CA ALA A 274 6.35 3.36 -6.71
C ALA A 274 6.63 4.82 -7.11
N ALA A 275 5.79 5.39 -7.97
CA ALA A 275 5.87 6.81 -8.34
C ALA A 275 5.66 7.73 -7.12
N SER A 276 4.77 7.36 -6.20
CA SER A 276 4.55 8.11 -4.97
C SER A 276 5.80 8.16 -4.09
N ILE A 277 6.57 7.07 -4.01
CA ILE A 277 7.89 7.05 -3.34
C ILE A 277 8.90 7.87 -4.14
N GLY A 278 9.00 7.65 -5.45
CA GLY A 278 9.96 8.34 -6.34
C GLY A 278 9.81 9.87 -6.33
N LEU A 279 8.57 10.35 -6.32
CA LEU A 279 8.25 11.79 -6.32
C LEU A 279 8.19 12.39 -4.91
N GLY A 280 8.47 11.61 -3.87
CA GLY A 280 8.58 12.09 -2.49
C GLY A 280 7.23 12.35 -1.81
N LEU A 281 6.15 11.70 -2.24
CA LEU A 281 4.87 11.70 -1.53
C LEU A 281 4.90 10.77 -0.31
N ILE A 282 5.74 9.72 -0.35
CA ILE A 282 5.99 8.80 0.76
C ILE A 282 7.45 8.92 1.17
N GLU A 283 7.68 9.21 2.44
CA GLU A 283 9.01 9.22 3.04
C GLU A 283 9.21 8.01 3.96
N PRO A 284 10.44 7.46 4.03
CA PRO A 284 10.74 6.34 4.91
C PRO A 284 10.64 6.72 6.39
N ALA A 285 10.01 5.86 7.19
CA ALA A 285 9.85 6.08 8.63
C ALA A 285 11.18 6.16 9.40
N THR A 286 12.28 5.64 8.85
CA THR A 286 13.64 5.74 9.45
C THR A 286 14.13 7.19 9.60
N ALA A 287 13.56 8.16 8.88
CA ALA A 287 13.77 9.58 9.17
C ALA A 287 13.21 10.02 10.54
N ARG A 288 12.29 9.25 11.13
CA ARG A 288 11.64 9.53 12.44
C ARG A 288 12.12 8.61 13.56
N LEU A 289 12.51 7.37 13.25
CA LEU A 289 12.95 6.37 14.25
C LEU A 289 14.41 6.52 14.73
N SER A 290 15.19 7.42 14.12
CA SER A 290 16.59 7.68 14.52
C SER A 290 16.77 8.38 15.89
N ARG A 291 15.68 8.56 16.67
CA ARG A 291 15.74 9.12 18.03
C ARG A 291 15.78 8.09 19.17
N ALA A 292 15.66 6.79 18.90
CA ALA A 292 15.46 5.79 19.97
C ALA A 292 16.39 4.56 19.97
N ALA A 293 17.43 4.49 19.13
CA ALA A 293 18.41 3.40 19.21
C ALA A 293 19.84 3.97 19.22
N PRO A 294 20.70 3.61 20.20
CA PRO A 294 22.13 3.88 20.12
C PRO A 294 22.69 3.14 18.91
N LEU A 295 23.45 3.86 18.08
CA LEU A 295 24.25 3.28 17.00
C LEU A 295 25.17 2.20 17.57
N ILE A 296 24.96 0.95 17.18
CA ILE A 296 25.93 -0.12 17.40
C ILE A 296 27.13 0.21 16.51
N GLU A 297 28.23 0.68 17.12
CA GLU A 297 29.51 0.84 16.44
C GLU A 297 30.00 -0.54 15.98
N GLY A 298 30.11 -0.74 14.66
CA GLY A 298 30.70 -1.98 14.12
C GLY A 298 30.41 -2.33 12.66
N GLY A 299 29.47 -1.64 11.98
CA GLY A 299 29.23 -1.83 10.55
C GLY A 299 30.15 -0.98 9.66
N PRO A 300 30.49 -1.43 8.43
CA PRO A 300 31.42 -0.73 7.55
C PRO A 300 30.91 0.69 7.25
N ARG A 301 31.70 1.69 7.64
CA ARG A 301 31.42 3.11 7.45
C ARG A 301 31.41 3.42 5.95
N VAL A 302 30.22 3.62 5.39
CA VAL A 302 30.08 4.22 4.06
C VAL A 302 30.46 5.70 4.19
N HIS A 303 31.71 6.02 3.87
CA HIS A 303 32.15 7.41 3.73
C HIS A 303 31.47 8.02 2.50
N ARG A 304 30.51 8.91 2.72
CA ARG A 304 30.02 9.80 1.66
C ARG A 304 31.11 10.81 1.34
N VAL A 305 31.76 10.66 0.19
CA VAL A 305 32.67 11.68 -0.34
C VAL A 305 31.81 12.80 -0.95
N PRO A 306 31.98 14.07 -0.54
CA PRO A 306 31.29 15.20 -1.17
C PRO A 306 31.75 15.35 -2.62
N ALA A 307 30.83 15.66 -3.52
CA ALA A 307 31.13 15.90 -4.92
C ALA A 307 32.01 17.16 -5.08
N GLY A 308 33.17 16.98 -5.70
CA GLY A 308 33.98 18.07 -6.28
C GLY A 308 35.23 18.46 -5.50
N THR A 309 36.31 17.68 -5.63
CA THR A 309 37.68 18.23 -5.71
C THR A 309 38.58 17.19 -6.39
N VAL A 310 38.83 17.34 -7.69
CA VAL A 310 39.93 16.62 -8.37
C VAL A 310 41.20 17.42 -8.08
N GLN A 311 42.05 16.96 -7.16
CA GLN A 311 43.42 17.44 -7.08
C GLN A 311 44.35 16.42 -7.74
N ARG A 312 45.05 16.92 -8.77
CA ARG A 312 46.11 16.26 -9.54
C ARG A 312 47.12 15.57 -8.62
N ILE A 313 47.28 14.26 -8.79
CA ILE A 313 48.45 13.54 -8.28
C ILE A 313 49.63 13.91 -9.18
N LYS A 314 50.63 14.59 -8.62
CA LYS A 314 51.97 14.69 -9.21
C LYS A 314 52.70 13.37 -8.92
N GLU A 315 53.07 12.65 -9.97
CA GLU A 315 54.00 11.53 -9.89
C GLU A 315 55.38 12.06 -9.44
N LYS A 316 55.94 11.44 -8.39
CA LYS A 316 57.37 11.50 -8.09
C LYS A 316 57.96 10.16 -8.52
N THR A 317 58.68 10.20 -9.64
CA THR A 317 59.65 9.20 -10.07
C THR A 317 60.81 9.18 -9.07
N ASN A 318 61.20 7.98 -8.63
CA ASN A 318 62.60 7.68 -8.32
C ASN A 318 63.21 7.00 -9.55
#